data_AF-A0A0G0QYT3-F1
#
_entry.id   AF-A0A0G0QYT3-F1
#
_cell.length_a   1.000
_cell.length_b   1.000
_cell.length_c   1.000
_cell.angle_alpha   90.00
_cell.angle_beta   90.00
_cell.angle_gamma   90.00
#
_symmetry.space_group_name_H-M   'P 1'
#
loop_
_entity.id
_entity.type
_entity.pdbx_description
1 polymer ?
#
loop_
_entity_poly.entity_id
_entity_poly.type
_entity_poly.pdbx_seq_one_letter_code
_entity_poly.pdbx_strand_id
1 'polypeptide(L)'
;VSIGTNDLTMLLLGTDRDNSEVAKEFDERNEAVLWALEKIIKTCHKHNVTVSICGQSVSTYSEILEKVVKWGITSVSVSPDVVNDVRKTIQKIEEEIIK
;
A
#
# COMPACT_ATOMS: atom_id res chain seq x y z
N VAL A 1 5.99 -0.60 11.97
CA VAL A 1 4.90 -1.49 11.51
C VAL A 1 5.16 -1.85 10.06
N SER A 2 5.15 -3.13 9.69
CA SER A 2 5.22 -3.55 8.28
C SER A 2 3.88 -4.13 7.88
N ILE A 3 3.26 -3.57 6.84
CA ILE A 3 1.94 -3.95 6.35
C ILE A 3 2.12 -4.96 5.22
N GLY A 4 1.62 -6.19 5.40
CA GLY A 4 1.45 -7.16 4.32
C GLY A 4 0.08 -6.97 3.65
N THR A 5 0.04 -6.40 2.44
CA THR A 5 -1.24 -5.98 1.84
C THR A 5 -2.12 -7.13 1.40
N ASN A 6 -1.52 -8.25 0.97
CA ASN A 6 -2.27 -9.45 0.58
C ASN A 6 -3.09 -9.99 1.76
N ASP A 7 -2.44 -10.29 2.87
CA ASP A 7 -3.09 -10.86 4.05
C ASP A 7 -4.07 -9.87 4.69
N LEU A 8 -3.71 -8.58 4.73
CA LEU A 8 -4.61 -7.55 5.23
C LEU A 8 -5.89 -7.49 4.39
N THR A 9 -5.77 -7.55 3.06
CA THR A 9 -6.92 -7.53 2.14
C THR A 9 -7.79 -8.78 2.31
N MET A 10 -7.17 -9.96 2.34
CA MET A 10 -7.89 -11.23 2.54
C MET A 10 -8.66 -11.25 3.86
N LEU A 11 -8.03 -10.80 4.96
CA LEU A 11 -8.67 -10.76 6.27
C LEU A 11 -9.78 -9.70 6.36
N LEU A 12 -9.59 -8.52 5.76
CA LEU A 12 -10.61 -7.46 5.79
C LEU A 12 -11.82 -7.77 4.91
N LEU A 13 -11.60 -8.40 3.77
CA LEU A 13 -12.66 -8.71 2.81
C LEU A 13 -13.27 -10.10 3.00
N GLY A 14 -12.67 -10.94 3.87
CA GLY A 14 -13.08 -12.33 4.05
C GLY A 14 -12.86 -13.16 2.77
N THR A 15 -11.79 -12.86 2.03
CA THR A 15 -11.46 -13.51 0.76
C THR A 15 -10.23 -14.40 0.87
N ASP A 16 -10.10 -15.32 -0.07
CA ASP A 16 -8.91 -16.13 -0.28
C ASP A 16 -8.61 -16.13 -1.77
N ARG A 17 -7.46 -15.56 -2.16
CA ARG A 17 -7.08 -15.42 -3.58
C ARG A 17 -6.78 -16.76 -4.26
N ASP A 18 -6.47 -17.79 -3.47
CA ASP A 18 -6.19 -19.14 -3.97
C ASP A 18 -7.48 -19.97 -4.07
N ASN A 19 -8.60 -19.48 -3.54
CA ASN A 19 -9.92 -20.08 -3.67
C ASN A 19 -10.73 -19.39 -4.79
N SER A 20 -10.94 -20.11 -5.89
CA SER A 20 -11.63 -19.60 -7.09
C SER A 20 -13.06 -19.10 -6.85
N GLU A 21 -13.75 -19.56 -5.80
CA GLU A 21 -15.11 -19.11 -5.47
C GLU A 21 -15.14 -17.65 -4.99
N VAL A 22 -14.09 -17.21 -4.30
CA VAL A 22 -14.01 -15.90 -3.64
C VAL A 22 -12.88 -15.00 -4.14
N ALA A 23 -11.96 -15.53 -4.95
CA ALA A 23 -10.80 -14.79 -5.48
C ALA A 23 -11.19 -13.53 -6.27
N LYS A 24 -12.35 -13.54 -6.94
CA LYS A 24 -12.87 -12.38 -7.68
C LYS A 24 -13.21 -11.17 -6.79
N GLU A 25 -13.42 -11.39 -5.50
CA GLU A 25 -13.74 -10.34 -4.53
C GLU A 25 -12.47 -9.75 -3.89
N PHE A 26 -11.29 -10.32 -4.18
CA PHE A 26 -10.01 -9.76 -3.75
C PHE A 26 -9.71 -8.48 -4.54
N ASP A 27 -9.78 -7.33 -3.87
CA ASP A 27 -9.34 -6.05 -4.44
C ASP A 27 -8.65 -5.20 -3.36
N GLU A 28 -7.36 -4.97 -3.53
CA GLU A 28 -6.55 -4.14 -2.63
C GLU A 28 -6.94 -2.65 -2.69
N ARG A 29 -7.76 -2.25 -3.68
CA ARG A 29 -8.32 -0.90 -3.83
C ARG A 29 -9.67 -0.73 -3.14
N ASN A 30 -10.20 -1.79 -2.53
CA ASN A 30 -11.45 -1.73 -1.78
C ASN A 30 -11.39 -0.63 -0.70
N GLU A 31 -12.49 0.09 -0.51
CA GLU A 31 -12.55 1.23 0.43
C GLU A 31 -12.19 0.85 1.87
N ALA A 32 -12.57 -0.35 2.33
CA ALA A 32 -12.23 -0.83 3.67
C ALA A 32 -10.72 -1.07 3.81
N VAL A 33 -10.07 -1.58 2.76
CA VAL A 33 -8.62 -1.79 2.72
C VAL A 33 -7.88 -0.47 2.71
N LEU A 34 -8.29 0.47 1.85
CA LEU A 34 -7.70 1.81 1.76
C LEU A 34 -7.85 2.57 3.09
N TRP A 35 -9.02 2.48 3.73
CA TRP A 35 -9.25 3.06 5.05
C TRP A 35 -8.30 2.47 6.09
N ALA A 36 -8.11 1.14 6.10
CA ALA A 36 -7.20 0.49 7.02
C ALA A 36 -5.74 0.92 6.80
N LEU A 37 -5.29 0.98 5.55
CA LEU A 37 -3.95 1.47 5.19
C LEU A 37 -3.74 2.90 5.68
N GLU A 38 -4.66 3.81 5.34
CA GLU A 38 -4.59 5.21 5.78
C GLU A 38 -4.55 5.30 7.31
N LYS A 39 -5.40 4.55 7.99
CA LYS A 39 -5.49 4.54 9.46
C LYS A 39 -4.18 4.07 10.08
N ILE A 40 -3.60 2.98 9.60
CA ILE A 40 -2.33 2.44 10.10
C ILE A 40 -1.20 3.45 9.87
N ILE A 41 -1.06 3.96 8.65
CA ILE A 41 0.04 4.86 8.26
C ILE A 41 -0.04 6.16 9.07
N LYS A 42 -1.19 6.84 9.09
CA LYS A 42 -1.36 8.08 9.85
C LYS A 42 -1.16 7.89 11.34
N THR A 43 -1.55 6.74 11.89
CA THR A 43 -1.32 6.43 13.31
C THR A 43 0.17 6.23 13.59
N CYS A 44 0.88 5.46 12.76
CA CYS A 44 2.32 5.29 12.92
C CYS A 44 3.06 6.62 12.84
N HIS A 45 2.71 7.45 11.84
CA HIS A 45 3.28 8.78 11.68
C HIS A 45 3.05 9.67 12.90
N LYS A 46 1.81 9.73 13.43
CA LYS A 46 1.46 10.47 14.65
C LYS A 46 2.30 10.05 15.86
N HIS A 47 2.71 8.79 15.93
CA HIS A 47 3.47 8.24 17.04
C HIS A 47 4.98 8.13 16.76
N ASN A 48 5.49 8.72 15.67
CA ASN A 48 6.89 8.62 15.24
C ASN A 48 7.38 7.16 15.11
N VAL A 49 6.49 6.27 14.71
CA VAL A 49 6.81 4.86 14.44
C VAL A 49 6.99 4.70 12.93
N THR A 50 8.08 4.05 12.51
CA THR A 50 8.30 3.75 11.10
C THR A 50 7.21 2.82 10.58
N VAL A 51 6.73 3.08 9.36
CA VAL A 51 5.71 2.26 8.71
C VAL A 51 6.15 1.91 7.29
N SER A 52 6.06 0.63 6.96
CA SER A 52 6.41 0.09 5.65
C SER A 52 5.26 -0.71 5.07
N ILE A 53 5.24 -0.86 3.75
CA ILE A 53 4.28 -1.70 3.02
C ILE A 53 5.02 -2.67 2.13
N CYS A 54 4.61 -3.93 2.17
CA CYS A 54 5.08 -4.99 1.30
C CYS A 54 3.88 -5.68 0.66
N GLY A 55 4.10 -6.17 -0.56
CA GLY A 55 3.05 -6.77 -1.36
C GLY A 55 3.08 -6.24 -2.78
N GLN A 56 2.22 -6.79 -3.63
CA GLN A 56 2.15 -6.41 -5.03
C GLN A 56 1.40 -5.09 -5.22
N SER A 57 0.53 -4.71 -4.29
CA SER A 57 -0.29 -3.48 -4.36
C SER A 57 0.46 -2.23 -4.82
N VAL A 58 1.60 -1.91 -4.17
CA VAL A 58 2.38 -0.69 -4.48
C VAL A 58 3.18 -0.78 -5.79
N SER A 59 3.36 -1.99 -6.31
CA SER A 59 3.97 -2.22 -7.63
C SER A 59 2.93 -2.32 -8.74
N THR A 60 1.72 -2.76 -8.42
CA THR A 60 0.64 -3.03 -9.37
C THR A 60 -0.28 -1.82 -9.55
N TYR A 61 -0.57 -1.08 -8.49
CA TYR A 61 -1.54 0.01 -8.47
C TYR A 61 -0.86 1.34 -8.12
N SER A 62 -0.62 2.17 -9.13
CA SER A 62 0.01 3.48 -8.95
C SER A 62 -0.79 4.40 -8.03
N GLU A 63 -2.12 4.27 -8.03
CA GLU A 63 -3.02 5.02 -7.17
C GLU A 63 -2.85 4.67 -5.68
N ILE A 64 -2.49 3.42 -5.36
CA ILE A 64 -2.19 3.01 -3.99
C ILE A 64 -0.84 3.59 -3.58
N LEU A 65 0.18 3.49 -4.44
CA LEU A 65 1.49 4.08 -4.20
C LEU A 65 1.38 5.59 -3.90
N GLU A 66 0.62 6.32 -4.72
CA GLU A 66 0.39 7.75 -4.52
C GLU A 66 -0.27 8.06 -3.17
N LYS A 67 -1.33 7.32 -2.81
CA LYS A 67 -2.02 7.50 -1.53
C LYS A 67 -1.11 7.23 -0.34
N VAL A 68 -0.36 6.13 -0.33
CA VAL A 68 0.49 5.77 0.82
C VAL A 68 1.65 6.75 1.01
N VAL A 69 2.21 7.29 -0.09
CA VAL A 69 3.21 8.37 -0.02
C VAL A 69 2.59 9.62 0.59
N LYS A 70 1.42 10.05 0.09
CA LYS A 70 0.69 11.21 0.63
C LYS A 70 0.28 11.05 2.10
N TRP A 71 0.04 9.82 2.55
CA TRP A 71 -0.27 9.51 3.95
C TRP A 71 0.96 9.47 4.87
N GLY A 72 2.17 9.51 4.31
CA GLY A 72 3.42 9.57 5.08
C GLY A 72 4.04 8.20 5.36
N ILE A 73 3.94 7.25 4.42
CA ILE A 73 4.64 5.97 4.56
C ILE A 73 6.16 6.17 4.59
N THR A 74 6.87 5.40 5.41
CA THR A 74 8.32 5.56 5.60
C THR A 74 9.12 4.79 4.56
N SER A 75 8.64 3.62 4.13
CA SER A 75 9.30 2.83 3.08
C SER A 75 8.33 1.90 2.35
N VAL A 76 8.71 1.55 1.12
CA VAL A 76 8.01 0.55 0.30
C VAL A 76 8.97 -0.58 -0.05
N SER A 77 8.49 -1.82 0.01
CA SER A 77 9.25 -3.01 -0.39
C SER A 77 8.69 -3.57 -1.68
N VAL A 78 9.48 -3.51 -2.75
CA VAL A 78 9.08 -3.92 -4.11
C VAL A 78 10.10 -4.89 -4.70
N SER A 79 9.71 -5.60 -5.75
CA SER A 79 10.62 -6.52 -6.45
C SER A 79 11.72 -5.74 -7.19
N PRO A 80 12.95 -6.30 -7.32
CA PRO A 80 14.10 -5.58 -7.87
C PRO A 80 13.90 -5.00 -9.27
N ASP A 81 13.08 -5.66 -10.09
CA ASP A 81 12.76 -5.29 -11.47
C ASP A 81 11.99 -3.96 -11.56
N VAL A 82 11.19 -3.58 -10.56
CA VAL A 82 10.38 -2.35 -10.57
C VAL A 82 10.93 -1.23 -9.67
N VAL A 83 12.01 -1.48 -8.91
CA VAL A 83 12.57 -0.52 -7.93
C VAL A 83 12.83 0.86 -8.53
N ASN A 84 13.38 0.93 -9.73
CA ASN A 84 13.74 2.21 -10.34
C ASN A 84 12.51 3.01 -10.79
N ASP A 85 11.47 2.35 -11.27
CA ASP A 85 10.25 3.02 -11.73
C ASP A 85 9.39 3.47 -10.55
N VAL A 86 9.31 2.66 -9.50
CA VAL A 86 8.69 3.04 -8.23
C VAL A 86 9.41 4.25 -7.62
N ARG A 87 10.76 4.24 -7.59
CA ARG A 87 11.54 5.39 -7.09
C ARG A 87 11.25 6.68 -7.85
N LYS A 88 11.24 6.64 -9.19
CA LYS A 88 10.90 7.81 -10.03
C LYS A 88 9.48 8.30 -9.78
N THR A 89 8.54 7.38 -9.55
CA THR A 89 7.15 7.70 -9.27
C THR A 89 7.00 8.40 -7.92
N ILE A 90 7.65 7.85 -6.87
CA ILE A 90 7.70 8.48 -5.54
C ILE A 90 8.30 9.89 -5.64
N GLN A 91 9.42 10.05 -6.33
CA GLN A 91 10.04 11.36 -6.51
C GLN A 91 9.07 12.39 -7.11
N LYS A 92 8.33 12.03 -8.16
CA LYS A 92 7.33 12.94 -8.76
C LYS A 92 6.23 13.32 -7.79
N ILE A 93 5.72 12.35 -7.02
CA ILE A 93 4.68 12.58 -6.01
C ILE A 93 5.20 13.51 -4.91
N GLU A 94 6.43 13.31 -4.44
CA GLU A 94 7.06 14.17 -3.43
C GLU A 94 7.27 15.59 -3.95
N GLU A 95 7.69 15.76 -5.21
CA GLU A 95 7.80 17.05 -5.87
C GLU A 95 6.45 17.79 -5.97
N GLU A 96 5.33 17.07 -6.11
CA GLU A 96 3.99 17.65 -6.11
C GLU A 96 3.53 18.06 -4.70
N ILE A 97 3.94 17.35 -3.65
CA ILE A 97 3.57 17.65 -2.26
C ILE A 97 4.31 18.89 -1.73
N ILE A 98 5.56 19.09 -2.17
CA ILE A 98 6.42 20.19 -1.71
C ILE A 98 6.09 21.52 -2.39
N LYS A 99 5.46 21.50 -3.57
CA LYS A 99 5.00 22.70 -4.29
C LYS A 99 3.81 23.35 -3.62
#